data_AF-A0A958QYE8-F1
#
_entry.id   AF-A0A958QYE8-F1
#
_cell.length_a   1.000
_cell.length_b   1.000
_cell.length_c   1.000
_cell.angle_alpha   90.00
_cell.angle_beta   90.00
_cell.angle_gamma   90.00
#
_symmetry.space_group_name_H-M   'P 1'
#
loop_
_entity.id
_entity.type
_entity.pdbx_description
1 polymer ?
#
loop_
_entity_poly.entity_id
_entity_poly.type
_entity_poly.pdbx_seq_one_letter_code
_entity_poly.pdbx_strand_id
1 'polypeptide(L)'
;MEDIAPPLRFVLSLRMGIDNGHSIQNSIRHFIEEFPTNSFTLLLELWMAESKTENRSKFLSSVHWTPWRQIVLDLVDLGLQGHSILEDLDALEKDLTLACENQIARELQKLPFVALIPVLMLQFPAYLLLLLGPWLSELIEQLV
;
A
#
# COMPACT_ATOMS: atom_id res chain seq x y z
N MET A 1 -2.57 1.40 -2.62
CA MET A 1 -1.62 0.29 -2.37
C MET A 1 -0.76 0.50 -1.12
N GLU A 2 -0.95 1.59 -0.35
CA GLU A 2 0.02 2.04 0.66
C GLU A 2 -0.03 1.29 2.00
N ASP A 3 -1.08 0.51 2.28
CA ASP A 3 -1.28 -0.04 3.63
C ASP A 3 -0.59 -1.39 3.87
N ILE A 4 -0.52 -2.27 2.87
CA ILE A 4 -0.05 -3.67 3.00
C ILE A 4 1.29 -3.90 2.28
N ALA A 5 1.51 -3.25 1.14
CA ALA A 5 2.71 -3.49 0.33
C ALA A 5 4.02 -3.05 1.01
N PRO A 6 4.11 -1.87 1.67
CA PRO A 6 5.35 -1.47 2.33
C PRO A 6 5.74 -2.38 3.52
N PRO A 7 4.83 -2.77 4.44
CA PRO A 7 5.14 -3.73 5.50
C PRO A 7 5.59 -5.09 4.96
N LEU A 8 4.92 -5.63 3.94
CA LEU A 8 5.32 -6.90 3.32
C LEU A 8 6.74 -6.84 2.75
N ARG A 9 7.06 -5.77 2.02
CA ARG A 9 8.40 -5.58 1.45
C ARG A 9 9.46 -5.51 2.53
N PHE A 10 9.17 -4.84 3.64
CA PHE A 10 10.08 -4.77 4.78
C PHE A 10 10.27 -6.14 5.44
N VAL A 11 9.20 -6.89 5.68
CA VAL A 11 9.28 -8.25 6.26
C VAL A 11 10.16 -9.16 5.38
N LEU A 12 9.97 -9.13 4.06
CA LEU A 12 10.79 -9.88 3.11
C LEU A 12 12.27 -9.48 3.16
N SER A 13 12.55 -8.18 3.19
CA SER A 13 13.92 -7.67 3.29
C SER A 13 14.58 -8.01 4.62
N LEU A 14 13.81 -7.95 5.71
CA LEU A 14 14.30 -8.25 7.05
C LEU A 14 14.63 -9.73 7.19
N ARG A 15 13.71 -10.61 6.75
CA ARG A 15 13.93 -12.05 6.71
C ARG A 15 15.17 -12.42 5.90
N MET A 16 15.28 -11.90 4.67
CA MET A 16 16.45 -12.14 3.82
C MET A 16 17.74 -11.66 4.49
N GLY A 17 17.68 -10.55 5.22
CA GLY A 17 18.80 -10.08 6.04
C GLY A 17 19.20 -11.07 7.13
N ILE A 18 18.24 -11.57 7.90
CA ILE A 18 18.45 -12.53 8.98
C ILE A 18 18.98 -13.86 8.44
N ASP A 19 18.40 -14.38 7.35
CA ASP A 19 18.84 -15.63 6.70
C ASP A 19 20.30 -15.54 6.21
N ASN A 20 20.74 -14.35 5.81
CA ASN A 20 22.13 -14.07 5.43
C ASN A 20 23.06 -13.76 6.63
N GLY A 21 22.57 -13.88 7.87
CA GLY A 21 23.33 -13.63 9.09
C GLY A 21 23.53 -12.15 9.44
N HIS A 22 22.78 -11.24 8.83
CA HIS A 22 22.77 -9.84 9.24
C HIS A 22 21.97 -9.64 10.53
N SER A 23 22.40 -8.66 11.34
CA SER A 23 21.61 -8.25 12.49
C SER A 23 20.35 -7.49 12.04
N ILE A 24 19.28 -7.63 12.82
CA ILE A 24 18.00 -6.93 12.58
C ILE A 24 18.21 -5.42 12.40
N GLN A 25 19.04 -4.79 13.25
CA GLN A 25 19.36 -3.37 13.12
C GLN A 25 20.02 -3.02 11.79
N ASN A 26 20.94 -3.87 11.31
CA ASN A 26 21.60 -3.65 10.04
C ASN A 26 20.63 -3.79 8.86
N SER A 27 19.76 -4.80 8.91
CA SER A 27 18.72 -5.02 7.91
C SER A 27 17.71 -3.86 7.85
N ILE A 28 17.29 -3.31 9.00
CA ILE A 28 16.41 -2.13 9.05
C ILE A 28 17.10 -0.93 8.41
N ARG A 29 18.37 -0.68 8.76
CA ARG A 29 19.12 0.44 8.19
C ARG A 29 19.26 0.31 6.67
N HIS A 30 19.64 -0.87 6.19
CA HIS A 30 19.74 -1.16 4.76
C HIS A 30 18.40 -0.90 4.04
N PHE A 31 17.29 -1.35 4.61
CA PHE A 31 15.96 -1.13 4.03
C PHE A 31 15.60 0.36 3.92
N ILE A 32 15.93 1.15 4.94
CA ILE A 32 15.71 2.60 4.94
C ILE A 32 16.54 3.29 3.86
N GLU A 33 17.83 2.92 3.74
CA GLU A 33 18.74 3.44 2.72
C GLU A 33 18.29 3.08 1.30
N GLU A 34 17.75 1.87 1.11
CA GLU A 34 17.25 1.41 -0.20
C GLU A 34 15.94 2.09 -0.60
N PHE A 35 15.08 2.47 0.37
CA PHE A 35 13.74 3.03 0.11
C PHE A 35 13.43 4.33 0.89
N PRO A 36 14.20 5.42 0.72
CA PRO A 36 14.11 6.61 1.56
C PRO A 36 12.78 7.39 1.45
N THR A 37 12.06 7.27 0.33
CA THR A 37 10.84 8.05 0.05
C THR A 37 9.54 7.33 0.42
N ASN A 38 9.61 6.14 1.01
CA ASN A 38 8.43 5.36 1.37
C ASN A 38 7.80 5.90 2.66
N SER A 39 6.48 6.04 2.71
CA SER A 39 5.77 6.47 3.92
C SER A 39 6.07 5.56 5.11
N PHE A 40 6.31 4.27 4.88
CA PHE A 40 6.68 3.32 5.92
C PHE A 40 8.13 3.45 6.38
N THR A 41 9.08 3.82 5.50
CA THR A 41 10.47 4.05 5.94
C THR A 41 10.59 5.29 6.79
N LEU A 42 9.88 6.37 6.45
CA LEU A 42 9.79 7.55 7.31
C LEU A 42 9.24 7.20 8.70
N LEU A 43 8.23 6.33 8.76
CA LEU A 43 7.69 5.84 10.03
C LEU A 43 8.70 4.97 10.80
N LEU A 44 9.43 4.09 10.12
CA LEU A 44 10.50 3.28 10.72
C LEU A 44 11.64 4.15 11.26
N GLU A 45 12.05 5.18 10.52
CA GLU A 45 13.06 6.15 10.96
C GLU A 45 12.61 6.88 12.22
N LEU A 46 11.39 7.42 12.22
CA LEU A 46 10.81 8.10 13.38
C LEU A 46 10.69 7.15 14.57
N TRP A 47 10.22 5.92 14.36
CA TRP A 47 10.12 4.89 15.39
C TRP A 47 11.49 4.52 15.97
N MET A 48 12.52 4.35 15.13
CA MET A 48 13.89 4.09 15.60
C MET A 48 14.48 5.27 16.37
N ALA A 49 14.20 6.51 15.95
CA ALA A 49 14.66 7.70 16.66
C ALA A 49 14.00 7.81 18.05
N GLU A 50 12.68 7.59 18.13
CA GLU A 50 11.92 7.68 19.38
C GLU A 50 12.09 6.48 20.31
N SER A 51 12.57 5.33 19.82
CA SER A 51 12.93 4.18 20.66
C SER A 51 13.99 4.51 21.72
N LYS A 52 14.74 5.60 21.53
CA LYS A 52 15.81 6.07 22.43
C LYS A 52 15.33 7.11 23.45
N THR A 53 14.07 7.54 23.40
CA THR A 53 13.51 8.60 24.24
C THR A 53 12.34 8.08 25.07
N GLU A 54 12.10 8.65 26.26
CA GLU A 54 10.93 8.35 27.11
C GLU A 54 9.57 8.69 26.46
N ASN A 55 9.56 9.28 25.25
CA ASN A 55 8.37 9.74 24.53
C ASN A 55 7.72 8.69 23.60
N ARG A 56 8.21 7.44 23.58
CA ARG A 56 7.68 6.36 22.73
C ARG A 56 6.15 6.22 22.79
N SER A 57 5.56 6.33 23.98
CA SER A 57 4.11 6.20 24.18
C SER A 57 3.30 7.34 23.53
N LYS A 58 3.84 8.57 23.51
CA LYS A 58 3.19 9.72 22.85
C LYS A 58 3.26 9.60 21.34
N PHE A 59 4.38 9.15 20.78
CA PHE A 59 4.52 8.94 19.34
C PHE A 59 3.58 7.84 18.83
N LEU A 60 3.48 6.71 19.55
CA LEU A 60 2.56 5.64 19.19
C LEU A 60 1.09 6.11 19.17
N SER A 61 0.73 7.08 20.02
CA SER A 61 -0.62 7.65 20.06
C SER A 61 -0.92 8.71 19.00
N SER A 62 0.09 9.34 18.39
CA SER A 62 -0.09 10.43 17.43
C SER A 62 -0.11 9.96 15.97
N VAL A 63 0.39 8.76 15.69
CA VAL A 63 0.46 8.19 14.34
C VAL A 63 -0.70 7.22 14.12
N HIS A 64 -1.38 7.34 12.97
CA HIS A 64 -2.35 6.34 12.55
C HIS A 64 -1.63 5.10 12.01
N TRP A 65 -1.59 4.05 12.81
CA TRP A 65 -1.00 2.78 12.41
C TRP A 65 -2.04 1.87 11.79
N THR A 66 -1.72 1.33 10.61
CA THR A 66 -2.48 0.18 10.11
C THR A 66 -2.17 -1.05 10.98
N PRO A 67 -3.10 -2.01 11.13
CA PRO A 67 -2.87 -3.19 11.97
C PRO A 67 -1.59 -3.94 11.59
N TRP A 68 -1.33 -4.07 10.29
CA TRP A 68 -0.12 -4.71 9.76
C TRP A 68 1.17 -4.00 10.16
N ARG A 69 1.18 -2.65 10.17
CA ARG A 69 2.36 -1.88 10.57
C ARG A 69 2.65 -2.07 12.06
N GLN A 70 1.62 -2.13 12.91
CA GLN A 70 1.81 -2.37 14.35
C GLN A 70 2.42 -3.74 14.60
N ILE A 71 1.83 -4.79 14.02
CA ILE A 71 2.31 -6.17 14.18
C ILE A 71 3.77 -6.30 13.74
N VAL A 72 4.13 -5.71 12.60
CA VAL A 72 5.53 -5.71 12.13
C VAL A 72 6.46 -5.01 13.11
N LEU A 73 6.08 -3.85 13.63
CA LEU A 73 6.93 -3.10 14.56
C LEU A 73 7.08 -3.81 15.91
N ASP A 74 6.00 -4.39 16.43
CA ASP A 74 6.02 -5.15 17.68
C ASP A 74 6.94 -6.36 17.56
N LEU A 75 6.88 -7.06 16.43
CA LEU A 75 7.73 -8.20 16.13
C LEU A 75 9.19 -7.79 15.98
N VAL A 76 9.47 -6.66 15.31
CA VAL A 76 10.83 -6.10 15.26
C VAL A 76 11.35 -5.75 16.65
N ASP A 77 10.51 -5.18 17.52
CA ASP A 77 10.89 -4.83 18.89
C ASP A 77 11.31 -6.08 19.68
N LEU A 78 10.56 -7.18 19.55
CA LEU A 78 10.93 -8.47 20.14
C LEU A 78 12.28 -8.97 19.60
N GLY A 79 12.49 -8.88 18.28
CA GLY A 79 13.75 -9.29 17.66
C GLY A 79 14.95 -8.44 18.12
N LEU A 80 14.76 -7.14 18.29
CA LEU A 80 15.78 -6.23 18.84
C LEU A 80 16.09 -6.52 20.32
N GLN A 81 15.14 -7.06 21.07
CA GLN A 81 15.35 -7.55 22.45
C GLN A 81 16.08 -8.90 22.50
N GLY A 82 16.38 -9.49 21.34
CA GLY A 82 17.13 -10.75 21.23
C GLY A 82 16.25 -12.00 21.20
N HIS A 83 14.94 -11.86 21.08
CA HIS A 83 14.05 -13.00 20.86
C HIS A 83 14.21 -13.54 19.44
N SER A 84 14.06 -14.86 19.28
CA SER A 84 13.95 -15.48 17.96
C SER A 84 12.60 -15.11 17.35
N ILE A 85 12.61 -14.44 16.20
CA ILE A 85 11.41 -13.95 15.52
C ILE A 85 11.21 -14.57 14.13
N LEU A 86 12.03 -15.55 13.74
CA LEU A 86 12.06 -16.06 12.37
C LEU A 86 10.78 -16.81 12.01
N GLU A 87 10.27 -17.66 12.91
CA GLU A 87 9.00 -18.36 12.72
C GLU A 87 7.80 -17.39 12.66
N ASP A 88 7.81 -16.36 13.51
CA ASP A 88 6.77 -15.33 13.52
C ASP A 88 6.83 -14.45 12.25
N LEU A 89 8.02 -14.16 11.74
CA LEU A 89 8.21 -13.49 10.44
C LEU A 89 7.64 -14.32 9.30
N ASP A 90 7.90 -15.63 9.28
CA ASP A 90 7.40 -16.54 8.25
C ASP A 90 5.86 -16.63 8.26
N ALA A 91 5.25 -16.64 9.46
CA ALA A 91 3.80 -16.60 9.60
C ALA A 91 3.24 -15.25 9.09
N LEU A 92 3.83 -14.15 9.53
CA LEU A 92 3.41 -12.81 9.14
C LEU A 92 3.57 -12.54 7.64
N GLU A 93 4.63 -13.06 7.02
CA GLU A 93 4.87 -12.99 5.58
C GLU A 93 3.73 -13.66 4.80
N LYS A 94 3.30 -14.85 5.22
CA LYS A 94 2.18 -15.57 4.58
C LYS A 94 0.89 -14.79 4.69
N ASP A 95 0.60 -14.26 5.88
CA ASP A 95 -0.61 -13.47 6.12
C ASP A 95 -0.63 -12.18 5.29
N LEU A 96 0.50 -11.46 5.24
CA LEU A 96 0.64 -10.25 4.44
C LEU A 96 0.56 -10.52 2.95
N THR A 97 1.14 -11.64 2.48
CA THR A 97 1.07 -12.07 1.08
C THR A 97 -0.38 -12.36 0.70
N LEU A 98 -1.09 -13.17 1.49
CA LEU A 98 -2.51 -13.46 1.29
C LEU A 98 -3.36 -12.18 1.30
N ALA A 99 -3.09 -11.27 2.24
CA ALA A 99 -3.81 -9.99 2.33
C ALA A 99 -3.56 -9.11 1.09
N CYS A 100 -2.33 -9.10 0.57
CA CYS A 100 -1.94 -8.40 -0.64
C CYS A 100 -2.63 -9.00 -1.88
N GLU A 101 -2.62 -10.32 -2.04
CA GLU A 101 -3.31 -11.02 -3.12
C GLU A 101 -4.82 -10.73 -3.12
N ASN A 102 -5.45 -10.79 -1.94
CA ASN A 102 -6.86 -10.43 -1.77
C ASN A 102 -7.14 -8.96 -2.10
N GLN A 103 -6.21 -8.06 -1.82
CA GLN A 103 -6.34 -6.65 -2.22
C GLN A 103 -6.24 -6.51 -3.74
N ILE A 104 -5.25 -7.15 -4.37
CA ILE A 104 -5.08 -7.15 -5.82
C ILE A 104 -6.34 -7.69 -6.51
N ALA A 105 -6.85 -8.83 -6.08
CA ALA A 105 -8.05 -9.44 -6.64
C ALA A 105 -9.27 -8.50 -6.56
N ARG A 106 -9.46 -7.81 -5.43
CA ARG A 106 -10.54 -6.83 -5.23
C ARG A 106 -10.41 -5.63 -6.16
N GLU A 107 -9.21 -5.10 -6.34
CA GLU A 107 -8.99 -3.97 -7.25
C GLU A 107 -9.14 -4.39 -8.72
N LEU A 108 -8.71 -5.60 -9.07
CA LEU A 108 -8.83 -6.17 -10.41
C LEU A 108 -10.30 -6.37 -10.81
N GLN A 109 -11.17 -6.70 -9.85
CA GLN A 109 -12.62 -6.76 -10.08
C GLN A 109 -13.27 -5.40 -10.38
N LYS A 110 -12.71 -4.30 -9.86
CA LYS A 110 -13.23 -2.94 -10.10
C LYS A 110 -12.78 -2.36 -11.43
N LEU A 111 -11.61 -2.79 -11.91
CA LEU A 111 -10.94 -2.23 -13.08
C LEU A 111 -11.81 -2.21 -14.35
N PRO A 112 -12.60 -3.25 -14.69
CA PRO A 112 -13.50 -3.23 -15.84
C PRO A 112 -14.53 -2.10 -15.77
N PHE A 113 -15.09 -1.84 -14.59
CA PHE A 113 -16.10 -0.79 -14.41
C PHE A 113 -15.48 0.60 -14.55
N VAL A 114 -14.28 0.80 -14.02
CA VAL A 114 -13.53 2.06 -14.19
C VAL A 114 -13.21 2.29 -15.66
N ALA A 115 -12.81 1.24 -16.39
CA ALA A 115 -12.53 1.30 -17.82
C ALA A 115 -13.78 1.57 -18.68
N LEU A 116 -14.99 1.25 -18.20
CA LEU A 116 -16.24 1.57 -18.91
C LEU A 116 -16.57 3.06 -18.86
N ILE A 117 -16.13 3.82 -17.86
CA ILE A 117 -16.49 5.25 -17.73
C ILE A 117 -16.01 6.06 -18.94
N PRO A 118 -14.75 5.99 -19.39
CA PRO A 118 -14.30 6.68 -20.61
C PRO A 118 -15.05 6.22 -21.87
N VAL A 119 -15.33 4.93 -21.99
CA VAL A 119 -16.05 4.37 -23.14
C VAL A 119 -17.47 4.94 -23.21
N LEU A 120 -18.18 4.96 -22.09
CA LEU A 120 -19.52 5.52 -21.99
C LEU A 120 -19.54 7.03 -22.25
N MET A 121 -18.53 7.76 -21.77
CA MET A 121 -18.36 9.20 -22.05
C MET A 121 -18.24 9.49 -23.54
N LEU A 122 -17.68 8.59 -24.35
CA LEU A 122 -17.61 8.74 -25.80
C LEU A 122 -18.87 8.20 -26.50
N GLN A 123 -19.38 7.08 -26.04
CA GLN A 123 -20.51 6.38 -26.65
C GLN A 123 -21.83 7.14 -26.49
N PHE A 124 -22.06 7.75 -25.33
CA PHE A 124 -23.27 8.52 -25.04
C PHE A 124 -23.50 9.70 -25.99
N PRO A 125 -22.55 10.64 -26.19
CA PRO A 125 -22.73 11.75 -27.14
C PRO A 125 -22.84 11.27 -28.59
N ALA A 126 -22.14 10.20 -28.97
CA ALA A 126 -22.27 9.60 -30.29
C ALA A 126 -23.70 9.10 -30.55
N TYR A 127 -24.32 8.42 -29.58
CA TYR A 127 -25.71 8.01 -29.70
C TYR A 127 -26.70 9.18 -29.66
N LEU A 128 -26.44 10.22 -28.87
CA LEU A 128 -27.26 11.43 -28.89
C LEU A 128 -27.24 12.11 -30.25
N LEU A 129 -26.06 12.24 -30.88
CA LEU A 129 -25.94 12.77 -32.24
C LEU A 129 -26.66 11.90 -33.26
N LEU A 130 -26.61 10.57 -33.12
CA LEU A 130 -27.28 9.67 -34.04
C LEU A 130 -28.82 9.74 -33.92
N LEU A 131 -29.34 9.89 -32.69
CA LEU A 131 -30.78 9.99 -32.43
C LEU A 131 -31.34 11.39 -32.73
N LEU A 132 -30.66 12.44 -32.30
CA LEU A 132 -31.13 13.83 -32.40
C LEU A 132 -30.62 14.53 -33.65
N GLY A 133 -29.60 14.00 -34.33
CA GLY A 133 -29.01 14.58 -35.53
C GLY A 133 -30.05 14.89 -36.61
N PRO A 134 -30.91 13.94 -37.02
CA PRO A 134 -31.95 14.19 -38.01
C PRO A 134 -32.94 15.29 -37.60
N TRP A 135 -33.34 15.30 -36.34
CA TRP A 135 -34.26 16.31 -35.79
C TRP A 135 -33.61 17.70 -35.74
N LEU A 136 -32.34 17.77 -35.37
CA LEU A 136 -31.57 19.01 -35.37
C LEU A 136 -31.39 19.53 -36.80
N SER A 137 -31.13 18.66 -37.79
CA SER A 137 -31.03 19.09 -39.18
C SER A 137 -32.35 19.64 -39.73
N GLU A 138 -33.48 18.99 -39.44
CA GLU A 138 -34.80 19.49 -39.88
C GLU A 138 -35.15 20.83 -39.21
N LEU A 139 -34.86 20.98 -37.91
CA LEU A 139 -35.08 22.26 -37.21
C LEU A 139 -34.20 23.39 -37.75
N ILE A 140 -32.94 23.11 -38.09
CA ILE A 140 -32.03 24.11 -38.68
C ILE A 140 -32.50 24.50 -40.07
N GLU A 141 -32.92 23.55 -40.91
CA GLU A 141 -33.48 23.84 -42.25
C GLU A 141 -34.74 24.71 -42.18
N GLN A 142 -35.57 24.59 -41.14
CA GLN A 142 -36.77 25.43 -40.97
C GLN A 142 -36.47 26.84 -40.41
N LEU A 143 -35.29 27.06 -39.84
CA LEU A 143 -34.87 28.32 -39.20
C LEU A 143 -34.08 29.24 -40.13
N VAL A 144 -33.55 28.72 -41.24
CA VAL A 144 -32.80 29.44 -42.29
C VAL A 144 -33.74 29.78 -43.45
#